data_AF-A0A7Y2HZU5-F1
#
_entry.id   AF-A0A7Y2HZU5-F1
#
_cell.length_a   1.000
_cell.length_b   1.000
_cell.length_c   1.000
_cell.angle_alpha   90.00
_cell.angle_beta   90.00
_cell.angle_gamma   90.00
#
_symmetry.space_group_name_H-M   'P 1'
#
loop_
_entity.id
_entity.type
_entity.pdbx_description
1 polymer ?
#
loop_
_entity_poly.entity_id
_entity_poly.type
_entity_poly.pdbx_seq_one_letter_code
_entity_poly.pdbx_strand_id
1 'polypeptide(L)'
;MSRLTTGAALAALLLATTTSPAATLRVDASLASGANDGSSWEDAFQGTLGLQNALAAAVSGDQIWIAGGTYLPAIGAPRSASFFLKTGVEIYGGFAGGETRLSERDPAANVVTLSGDLAGNDPVLSDNAYHVVQGGSANATALLSGVTVRAGFSNGAGNFNRGGGLYIVSGARPRIEDSIVRDNRCVFGGGACYIANASPSFTRVRFESNIGGSFGGAFDIFSSGVGSDIEFEACRFIGNSAARAGGVEVFGTNATATLVNCLFLANTATGNGGAMYVASNGSTTLKGCTVVGNSTTGNTGGLHLTGQPSVVHNTIVWHNTDGDGGFSQILGGSTAIKYCNIEGGWAGAGTDTIDAAPLFADMASGDVNLLDGSPGIDAGSNSLVPAGTDSDLDGGPRFVDDPCADDRGAGGAPVVDMGAQERDDSCKTTCVGDTDGSGAVDFTDLLTVLSAWGPCPGCPADLDGDDTVGFTDLLVVLSAWGPCP
;
A
#
# COMPACT_ATOMS: atom_id res chain seq x y z
N MET A 1 -32.14 53.17 61.63
CA MET A 1 -32.62 52.54 60.38
C MET A 1 -31.41 51.94 59.67
N SER A 2 -31.06 50.70 60.03
CA SER A 2 -29.93 49.96 59.46
C SER A 2 -30.36 49.29 58.15
N ARG A 3 -29.52 49.41 57.11
CA ARG A 3 -29.69 48.74 55.83
C ARG A 3 -29.14 47.31 55.94
N LEU A 4 -29.98 46.30 55.74
CA LEU A 4 -29.57 44.95 55.40
C LEU A 4 -29.16 44.91 53.93
N THR A 5 -27.97 44.41 53.65
CA THR A 5 -27.56 43.94 52.31
C THR A 5 -27.37 42.43 52.40
N THR A 6 -28.31 41.68 51.83
CA THR A 6 -28.24 40.23 51.62
C THR A 6 -27.37 39.94 50.40
N GLY A 7 -26.22 39.28 50.60
CA GLY A 7 -25.43 38.69 49.52
C GLY A 7 -25.99 37.32 49.16
N ALA A 8 -26.45 37.16 47.92
CA ALA A 8 -26.80 35.86 47.35
C ALA A 8 -25.51 35.19 46.85
N ALA A 9 -25.13 34.05 47.46
CA ALA A 9 -24.07 33.21 46.96
C ALA A 9 -24.63 32.35 45.81
N LEU A 10 -24.18 32.62 44.59
CA LEU A 10 -24.46 31.81 43.40
C LEU A 10 -23.55 30.57 43.44
N ALA A 11 -24.08 29.41 43.81
CA ALA A 11 -23.35 28.15 43.70
C ALA A 11 -23.28 27.74 42.22
N ALA A 12 -22.12 27.92 41.61
CA ALA A 12 -21.84 27.38 40.27
C ALA A 12 -21.76 25.86 40.38
N LEU A 13 -22.76 25.17 39.82
CA LEU A 13 -22.74 23.73 39.64
C LEU A 13 -21.72 23.43 38.52
N LEU A 14 -20.48 23.12 38.92
CA LEU A 14 -19.48 22.55 38.00
C LEU A 14 -20.01 21.17 37.56
N LEU A 15 -20.62 21.10 36.38
CA LEU A 15 -20.75 19.83 35.68
C LEU A 15 -19.34 19.40 35.27
N ALA A 16 -18.70 18.60 36.13
CA ALA A 16 -17.54 17.83 35.72
C ALA A 16 -18.01 16.87 34.63
N THR A 17 -17.73 17.20 33.37
CA THR A 17 -17.79 16.23 32.28
C THR A 17 -16.71 15.21 32.56
N THR A 18 -17.05 14.09 33.20
CA THR A 18 -16.15 12.94 33.28
C THR A 18 -16.01 12.40 31.87
N THR A 19 -14.97 12.81 31.17
CA THR A 19 -14.52 12.11 29.97
C THR A 19 -14.17 10.69 30.42
N SER A 20 -14.96 9.71 29.98
CA SER A 20 -14.60 8.31 30.16
C SER A 20 -13.19 8.12 29.59
N PRO A 21 -12.28 7.43 30.28
CA PRO A 21 -10.99 7.11 29.70
C PRO A 21 -11.20 6.31 28.41
N ALA A 22 -10.30 6.51 27.45
CA ALA A 22 -10.21 5.72 26.23
C ALA A 22 -10.31 4.22 26.56
N ALA A 23 -11.26 3.52 25.96
CA ALA A 23 -11.45 2.10 26.15
C ALA A 23 -10.85 1.29 25.00
N THR A 24 -10.45 0.06 25.28
CA THR A 24 -10.13 -0.95 24.26
C THR A 24 -11.31 -1.90 24.17
N LEU A 25 -12.10 -1.78 23.11
CA LEU A 25 -13.21 -2.67 22.79
C LEU A 25 -12.70 -3.86 21.97
N ARG A 26 -13.10 -5.08 22.33
CA ARG A 26 -12.71 -6.30 21.63
C ARG A 26 -13.86 -6.86 20.82
N VAL A 27 -13.54 -7.47 19.68
CA VAL A 27 -14.52 -8.03 18.75
C VAL A 27 -14.05 -9.42 18.30
N ASP A 28 -14.91 -10.42 18.38
CA ASP A 28 -14.62 -11.80 17.98
C ASP A 28 -15.85 -12.43 17.31
N ALA A 29 -15.73 -12.72 16.01
CA ALA A 29 -16.83 -13.31 15.23
C ALA A 29 -17.11 -14.78 15.60
N SER A 30 -16.14 -15.47 16.22
CA SER A 30 -16.25 -16.88 16.60
C SER A 30 -16.86 -17.08 17.99
N LEU A 31 -16.86 -16.03 18.81
CA LEU A 31 -17.37 -16.08 20.18
C LEU A 31 -18.90 -16.18 20.22
N ALA A 32 -19.42 -17.03 21.13
CA ALA A 32 -20.85 -17.32 21.27
C ALA A 32 -21.37 -17.20 22.72
N SER A 33 -20.52 -16.74 23.65
CA SER A 33 -20.83 -16.60 25.08
C SER A 33 -20.03 -15.46 25.71
N GLY A 34 -20.46 -14.99 26.87
CA GLY A 34 -19.88 -13.80 27.53
C GLY A 34 -20.88 -12.64 27.55
N ALA A 35 -20.47 -11.49 28.10
CA ALA A 35 -21.35 -10.32 28.25
C ALA A 35 -21.66 -9.60 26.93
N ASN A 36 -20.87 -9.83 25.87
CA ASN A 36 -21.04 -9.20 24.54
C ASN A 36 -20.99 -7.67 24.60
N ASP A 37 -20.05 -7.12 25.36
CA ASP A 37 -19.90 -5.68 25.61
C ASP A 37 -18.53 -5.11 25.21
N GLY A 38 -17.61 -5.97 24.75
CA GLY A 38 -16.27 -5.59 24.28
C GLY A 38 -15.25 -5.34 25.39
N SER A 39 -15.62 -5.48 26.67
CA SER A 39 -14.76 -5.09 27.80
C SER A 39 -13.53 -5.98 28.00
N SER A 40 -13.61 -7.24 27.56
CA SER A 40 -12.55 -8.25 27.61
C SER A 40 -12.62 -9.14 26.36
N TRP A 41 -11.66 -10.07 26.17
CA TRP A 41 -11.76 -11.04 25.07
C TRP A 41 -12.87 -12.06 25.32
N GLU A 42 -13.11 -12.41 26.59
CA GLU A 42 -14.19 -13.30 27.03
C GLU A 42 -15.58 -12.67 26.87
N ASP A 43 -15.64 -11.34 26.90
CA ASP A 43 -16.84 -10.52 26.76
C ASP A 43 -16.87 -9.71 25.46
N ALA A 44 -16.03 -10.07 24.48
CA ALA A 44 -15.89 -9.37 23.21
C ALA A 44 -17.24 -9.22 22.49
N PHE A 45 -17.40 -8.19 21.65
CA PHE A 45 -18.54 -8.10 20.75
C PHE A 45 -18.56 -9.31 19.79
N GLN A 46 -19.67 -10.02 19.78
CA GLN A 46 -19.78 -11.38 19.25
C GLN A 46 -20.33 -11.42 17.83
N GLY A 47 -19.96 -12.49 17.12
CA GLY A 47 -20.55 -12.86 15.84
C GLY A 47 -20.17 -11.92 14.68
N THR A 48 -20.73 -12.20 13.51
CA THR A 48 -20.43 -11.46 12.28
C THR A 48 -20.83 -9.98 12.33
N LEU A 49 -21.79 -9.62 13.18
CA LEU A 49 -22.19 -8.22 13.43
C LEU A 49 -21.41 -7.55 14.58
N GLY A 50 -20.47 -8.25 15.20
CA GLY A 50 -19.73 -7.77 16.38
C GLY A 50 -19.07 -6.41 16.14
N LEU A 51 -18.43 -6.22 14.99
CA LEU A 51 -17.79 -4.95 14.66
C LEU A 51 -18.80 -3.81 14.50
N GLN A 52 -19.98 -4.09 13.92
CA GLN A 52 -21.03 -3.09 13.78
C GLN A 52 -21.53 -2.62 15.16
N ASN A 53 -21.65 -3.55 16.10
CA ASN A 53 -22.04 -3.26 17.49
C ASN A 53 -20.94 -2.48 18.23
N ALA A 54 -19.68 -2.88 18.06
CA ALA A 54 -18.54 -2.17 18.64
C ALA A 54 -18.45 -0.72 18.14
N LEU A 55 -18.65 -0.49 16.85
CA LEU A 55 -18.69 0.85 16.26
C LEU A 55 -19.85 1.70 16.79
N ALA A 56 -21.00 1.07 17.09
CA ALA A 56 -22.12 1.76 17.71
C ALA A 56 -21.81 2.19 19.15
N ALA A 57 -21.07 1.37 19.90
CA ALA A 57 -20.67 1.65 21.28
C ALA A 57 -19.49 2.63 21.40
N ALA A 58 -18.53 2.57 20.46
CA ALA A 58 -17.28 3.33 20.54
C ALA A 58 -17.48 4.84 20.57
N VAL A 59 -16.68 5.53 21.38
CA VAL A 59 -16.60 7.00 21.45
C VAL A 59 -15.20 7.48 21.08
N SER A 60 -15.06 8.78 20.83
CA SER A 60 -13.75 9.38 20.53
C SER A 60 -12.76 9.10 21.65
N GLY A 61 -11.61 8.53 21.31
CA GLY A 61 -10.57 8.05 22.20
C GLY A 61 -10.45 6.52 22.20
N ASP A 62 -11.49 5.79 21.79
CA ASP A 62 -11.50 4.33 21.86
C ASP A 62 -10.66 3.66 20.77
N GLN A 63 -10.15 2.48 21.12
CA GLN A 63 -9.62 1.51 20.17
C GLN A 63 -10.57 0.32 20.05
N ILE A 64 -10.71 -0.22 18.85
CA ILE A 64 -11.43 -1.46 18.57
C ILE A 64 -10.41 -2.50 18.08
N TRP A 65 -10.24 -3.58 18.82
CA TRP A 65 -9.36 -4.70 18.49
C TRP A 65 -10.19 -5.86 17.96
N ILE A 66 -9.88 -6.32 16.75
CA ILE A 66 -10.68 -7.30 16.01
C ILE A 66 -9.90 -8.60 15.86
N ALA A 67 -10.47 -9.69 16.39
CA ALA A 67 -9.94 -11.03 16.19
C ALA A 67 -10.12 -11.51 14.74
N GLY A 68 -9.29 -12.46 14.31
CA GLY A 68 -9.38 -13.07 12.98
C GLY A 68 -10.79 -13.61 12.71
N GLY A 69 -11.37 -13.28 11.55
CA GLY A 69 -12.75 -13.62 11.24
C GLY A 69 -13.37 -12.78 10.12
N THR A 70 -14.61 -13.09 9.76
CA THR A 70 -15.40 -12.32 8.80
C THR A 70 -16.48 -11.52 9.50
N TYR A 71 -16.55 -10.23 9.20
CA TYR A 71 -17.48 -9.28 9.77
C TYR A 71 -18.32 -8.65 8.67
N LEU A 72 -19.61 -8.52 8.93
CA LEU A 72 -20.60 -7.99 7.99
C LEU A 72 -21.22 -6.70 8.54
N PRO A 73 -21.52 -5.70 7.70
CA PRO A 73 -22.24 -4.51 8.13
C PRO A 73 -23.74 -4.80 8.35
N ALA A 74 -24.27 -5.86 7.74
CA ALA A 74 -25.62 -6.38 7.93
C ALA A 74 -25.70 -7.86 7.50
N ILE A 75 -26.80 -8.55 7.83
CA ILE A 75 -27.07 -9.92 7.35
C ILE A 75 -28.22 -9.86 6.34
N GLY A 76 -27.96 -10.23 5.09
CA GLY A 76 -28.90 -10.25 3.96
C GLY A 76 -29.39 -8.89 3.46
N ALA A 77 -29.64 -7.91 4.34
CA ALA A 77 -30.12 -6.58 4.00
C ALA A 77 -30.00 -5.59 5.18
N PRO A 78 -30.03 -4.26 4.94
CA PRO A 78 -30.04 -3.60 3.64
C PRO A 78 -28.64 -3.49 3.03
N ARG A 79 -28.55 -3.43 1.69
CA ARG A 79 -27.30 -3.20 0.95
C ARG A 79 -26.63 -1.85 1.23
N SER A 80 -27.37 -0.91 1.82
CA SER A 80 -26.84 0.39 2.24
C SER A 80 -26.13 0.36 3.58
N ALA A 81 -26.08 -0.79 4.27
CA ALA A 81 -25.30 -0.95 5.48
C ALA A 81 -23.80 -0.90 5.17
N SER A 82 -23.03 -0.26 6.05
CA SER A 82 -21.58 -0.12 5.94
C SER A 82 -20.96 -0.01 7.32
N PHE A 83 -19.65 -0.30 7.41
CA PHE A 83 -18.84 0.09 8.56
C PHE A 83 -18.47 1.57 8.42
N PHE A 84 -18.95 2.42 9.32
CA PHE A 84 -18.65 3.86 9.32
C PHE A 84 -17.44 4.15 10.19
N LEU A 85 -16.40 4.75 9.59
CA LEU A 85 -15.26 5.27 10.34
C LEU A 85 -15.71 6.47 11.20
N LYS A 86 -15.15 6.59 12.41
CA LYS A 86 -15.53 7.61 13.39
C LYS A 86 -14.30 8.42 13.81
N THR A 87 -14.44 9.74 13.82
CA THR A 87 -13.42 10.64 14.37
C THR A 87 -13.05 10.22 15.79
N GLY A 88 -11.75 10.01 16.01
CA GLY A 88 -11.16 9.63 17.28
C GLY A 88 -11.27 8.15 17.62
N VAL A 89 -11.75 7.30 16.72
CA VAL A 89 -11.81 5.85 16.93
C VAL A 89 -10.78 5.17 16.02
N GLU A 90 -9.96 4.31 16.61
CA GLU A 90 -8.96 3.52 15.90
C GLU A 90 -9.39 2.06 15.84
N ILE A 91 -9.32 1.45 14.66
CA ILE A 91 -9.71 0.06 14.43
C ILE A 91 -8.47 -0.73 14.02
N TYR A 92 -8.18 -1.81 14.75
CA TYR A 92 -7.03 -2.67 14.52
C TYR A 92 -7.48 -4.13 14.35
N GLY A 93 -7.14 -4.73 13.21
CA GLY A 93 -7.28 -6.17 12.97
C GLY A 93 -5.98 -6.93 13.21
N GLY A 94 -6.08 -8.25 13.35
CA GLY A 94 -4.93 -9.15 13.47
C GLY A 94 -4.79 -9.85 14.82
N PHE A 95 -5.83 -9.92 15.63
CA PHE A 95 -5.76 -10.55 16.95
C PHE A 95 -6.24 -12.01 16.93
N ALA A 96 -5.69 -12.86 17.78
CA ALA A 96 -6.12 -14.23 18.02
C ALA A 96 -7.17 -14.34 19.13
N GLY A 97 -7.34 -13.29 19.96
CA GLY A 97 -8.36 -13.26 21.01
C GLY A 97 -7.80 -13.44 22.43
N GLY A 98 -6.53 -13.13 22.66
CA GLY A 98 -5.87 -13.26 23.98
C GLY A 98 -4.87 -12.14 24.29
N GLU A 99 -4.67 -11.23 23.36
CA GLU A 99 -3.65 -10.19 23.42
C GLU A 99 -3.97 -9.12 24.47
N THR A 100 -2.92 -8.64 25.10
CA THR A 100 -2.94 -7.56 26.08
C THR A 100 -2.31 -6.27 25.54
N ARG A 101 -1.60 -6.35 24.41
CA ARG A 101 -0.90 -5.21 23.78
C ARG A 101 -1.17 -5.16 22.29
N LEU A 102 -1.26 -3.95 21.74
CA LEU A 102 -1.46 -3.73 20.30
C LEU A 102 -0.34 -4.36 19.46
N SER A 103 0.90 -4.39 19.96
CA SER A 103 2.06 -4.96 19.27
C SER A 103 2.04 -6.49 19.17
N GLU A 104 1.12 -7.17 19.85
CA GLU A 104 0.97 -8.63 19.79
C GLU A 104 0.13 -9.08 18.58
N ARG A 105 -0.48 -8.13 17.84
CA ARG A 105 -1.25 -8.43 16.63
C ARG A 105 -0.37 -9.07 15.55
N ASP A 106 -0.94 -10.04 14.84
CA ASP A 106 -0.40 -10.63 13.62
C ASP A 106 -1.49 -10.63 12.53
N PRO A 107 -1.57 -9.56 11.71
CA PRO A 107 -2.57 -9.44 10.66
C PRO A 107 -2.44 -10.49 9.54
N ALA A 108 -1.28 -11.12 9.40
CA ALA A 108 -1.05 -12.18 8.41
C ALA A 108 -1.60 -13.52 8.91
N ALA A 109 -1.41 -13.85 10.19
CA ALA A 109 -1.94 -15.06 10.79
C ALA A 109 -3.44 -14.96 11.13
N ASN A 110 -3.87 -13.81 11.65
CA ASN A 110 -5.24 -13.60 12.15
C ASN A 110 -6.03 -12.68 11.21
N VAL A 111 -6.28 -13.14 10.00
CA VAL A 111 -6.90 -12.33 8.94
C VAL A 111 -8.30 -11.85 9.34
N VAL A 112 -8.49 -10.53 9.35
CA VAL A 112 -9.79 -9.88 9.53
C VAL A 112 -10.35 -9.50 8.17
N THR A 113 -11.55 -9.99 7.85
CA THR A 113 -12.27 -9.65 6.61
C THR A 113 -13.51 -8.82 6.93
N LEU A 114 -13.54 -7.58 6.45
CA LEU A 114 -14.75 -6.76 6.34
C LEU A 114 -15.38 -7.07 4.99
N SER A 115 -16.50 -7.80 5.00
CA SER A 115 -17.11 -8.33 3.78
C SER A 115 -18.42 -7.60 3.44
N GLY A 116 -18.57 -7.28 2.16
CA GLY A 116 -19.82 -6.80 1.59
C GLY A 116 -20.80 -7.91 1.21
N ASP A 117 -20.39 -9.18 1.11
CA ASP A 117 -21.26 -10.33 0.84
C ASP A 117 -22.21 -10.58 2.02
N LEU A 118 -23.44 -10.04 1.94
CA LEU A 118 -24.37 -10.00 3.06
C LEU A 118 -25.10 -11.32 3.28
N ALA A 119 -25.25 -12.13 2.23
CA ALA A 119 -25.90 -13.43 2.27
C ALA A 119 -24.92 -14.61 2.32
N GLY A 120 -23.61 -14.36 2.16
CA GLY A 120 -22.58 -15.40 2.14
C GLY A 120 -22.69 -16.29 0.91
N ASN A 121 -23.04 -15.72 -0.24
CA ASN A 121 -23.46 -16.46 -1.43
C ASN A 121 -22.73 -16.04 -2.72
N ASP A 122 -21.61 -15.32 -2.62
CA ASP A 122 -20.77 -15.00 -3.79
C ASP A 122 -20.50 -16.31 -4.57
N PRO A 123 -20.80 -16.35 -5.89
CA PRO A 123 -20.73 -15.24 -6.85
C PRO A 123 -22.02 -14.42 -7.08
N VAL A 124 -23.08 -14.61 -6.29
CA VAL A 124 -24.33 -13.85 -6.47
C VAL A 124 -24.22 -12.45 -5.85
N LEU A 125 -23.66 -11.49 -6.58
CA LEU A 125 -23.36 -10.15 -6.03
C LEU A 125 -24.57 -9.27 -5.67
N SER A 126 -25.80 -9.72 -5.92
CA SER A 126 -26.99 -8.87 -5.88
C SER A 126 -27.40 -8.40 -4.49
N ASP A 127 -26.96 -9.09 -3.45
CA ASP A 127 -27.14 -8.70 -2.05
C ASP A 127 -25.94 -7.96 -1.46
N ASN A 128 -24.81 -7.89 -2.17
CA ASN A 128 -23.60 -7.30 -1.62
C ASN A 128 -23.80 -5.83 -1.27
N ALA A 129 -23.21 -5.40 -0.15
CA ALA A 129 -23.20 -4.01 0.29
C ALA A 129 -22.70 -3.08 -0.82
N TYR A 130 -23.33 -1.91 -0.96
CA TYR A 130 -22.88 -0.93 -1.95
C TYR A 130 -21.50 -0.37 -1.62
N HIS A 131 -21.25 -0.10 -0.34
CA HIS A 131 -19.96 0.33 0.19
C HIS A 131 -19.69 -0.52 1.43
N VAL A 132 -18.55 -1.21 1.49
CA VAL A 132 -18.22 -2.01 2.68
C VAL A 132 -17.87 -1.08 3.84
N VAL A 133 -17.04 -0.07 3.57
CA VAL A 133 -16.55 0.90 4.55
C VAL A 133 -16.82 2.32 4.05
N GLN A 134 -17.26 3.21 4.94
CA GLN A 134 -17.49 4.62 4.64
C GLN A 134 -16.67 5.53 5.56
N GLY A 135 -15.98 6.50 4.97
CA GLY A 135 -15.26 7.54 5.71
C GLY A 135 -16.19 8.57 6.38
N GLY A 136 -17.42 8.73 5.88
CA GLY A 136 -18.40 9.66 6.47
C GLY A 136 -17.89 11.10 6.54
N SER A 137 -17.83 11.67 7.75
CA SER A 137 -17.16 12.95 8.05
C SER A 137 -15.98 12.76 9.01
N ALA A 138 -15.41 11.55 9.03
CA ALA A 138 -14.27 11.22 9.88
C ALA A 138 -13.04 12.04 9.49
N ASN A 139 -12.30 12.54 10.47
CA ASN A 139 -11.05 13.26 10.24
C ASN A 139 -9.82 12.33 10.42
N ALA A 140 -8.63 12.93 10.44
CA ALA A 140 -7.35 12.23 10.53
C ALA A 140 -7.12 11.43 11.81
N THR A 141 -8.00 11.50 12.82
CA THR A 141 -7.92 10.63 14.00
C THR A 141 -8.75 9.35 13.88
N ALA A 142 -9.46 9.15 12.77
CA ALA A 142 -10.07 7.86 12.45
C ALA A 142 -9.06 6.98 11.72
N LEU A 143 -8.80 5.79 12.26
CA LEU A 143 -7.85 4.82 11.72
C LEU A 143 -8.54 3.49 11.44
N LEU A 144 -8.23 2.91 10.28
CA LEU A 144 -8.50 1.51 9.96
C LEU A 144 -7.18 0.82 9.61
N SER A 145 -6.77 -0.17 10.40
CA SER A 145 -5.50 -0.87 10.23
C SER A 145 -5.63 -2.39 10.33
N GLY A 146 -4.89 -3.13 9.52
CA GLY A 146 -4.76 -4.59 9.64
C GLY A 146 -5.99 -5.37 9.18
N VAL A 147 -6.75 -4.88 8.19
CA VAL A 147 -7.97 -5.55 7.70
C VAL A 147 -7.95 -5.80 6.19
N THR A 148 -8.75 -6.77 5.75
CA THR A 148 -9.13 -6.96 4.35
C THR A 148 -10.54 -6.45 4.11
N VAL A 149 -10.73 -5.49 3.20
CA VAL A 149 -12.03 -4.98 2.75
C VAL A 149 -12.37 -5.57 1.39
N ARG A 150 -13.47 -6.32 1.29
CA ARG A 150 -13.82 -7.01 0.04
C ARG A 150 -15.33 -7.17 -0.20
N ALA A 151 -15.65 -7.62 -1.42
CA ALA A 151 -16.99 -8.01 -1.83
C ALA A 151 -18.03 -6.87 -1.79
N GLY A 152 -17.61 -5.61 -1.88
CA GLY A 152 -18.53 -4.50 -2.13
C GLY A 152 -18.97 -4.45 -3.59
N PHE A 153 -20.24 -4.16 -3.85
CA PHE A 153 -20.77 -3.98 -5.21
C PHE A 153 -21.70 -2.77 -5.35
N SER A 154 -21.14 -1.61 -5.71
CA SER A 154 -21.93 -0.38 -5.94
C SER A 154 -22.57 -0.37 -7.33
N ASN A 155 -23.80 -0.89 -7.44
CA ASN A 155 -24.61 -0.88 -8.66
C ASN A 155 -25.98 -0.19 -8.50
N GLY A 156 -26.16 0.59 -7.44
CA GLY A 156 -27.39 1.32 -7.15
C GLY A 156 -27.49 2.67 -7.89
N ALA A 157 -28.36 3.56 -7.40
CA ALA A 157 -28.51 4.92 -7.93
C ALA A 157 -27.78 5.96 -7.06
N GLY A 158 -27.54 7.14 -7.61
CA GLY A 158 -27.00 8.29 -6.86
C GLY A 158 -25.56 8.07 -6.41
N ASN A 159 -25.34 7.92 -5.11
CA ASN A 159 -24.01 7.65 -4.54
C ASN A 159 -23.68 6.15 -4.49
N PHE A 160 -24.69 5.28 -4.63
CA PHE A 160 -24.54 3.83 -4.54
C PHE A 160 -24.01 3.16 -5.83
N ASN A 161 -23.47 3.93 -6.78
CA ASN A 161 -22.83 3.42 -8.00
C ASN A 161 -21.31 3.64 -8.05
N ARG A 162 -20.68 4.08 -6.95
CA ARG A 162 -19.24 4.39 -6.86
C ARG A 162 -18.66 3.84 -5.56
N GLY A 163 -17.41 3.39 -5.54
CA GLY A 163 -16.71 3.03 -4.30
C GLY A 163 -17.23 1.74 -3.69
N GLY A 164 -16.90 0.58 -4.27
CA GLY A 164 -17.34 -0.73 -3.77
C GLY A 164 -16.78 -1.03 -2.39
N GLY A 165 -15.46 -0.93 -2.25
CA GLY A 165 -14.79 -1.15 -0.96
C GLY A 165 -14.98 0.02 -0.01
N LEU A 166 -14.51 1.19 -0.45
CA LEU A 166 -14.42 2.41 0.33
C LEU A 166 -15.19 3.57 -0.35
N TYR A 167 -15.90 4.35 0.46
CA TYR A 167 -16.54 5.58 0.01
C TYR A 167 -16.19 6.73 0.96
N ILE A 168 -15.39 7.69 0.49
CA ILE A 168 -14.79 8.76 1.32
C ILE A 168 -15.09 10.12 0.68
N VAL A 169 -15.96 10.90 1.31
CA VAL A 169 -16.47 12.14 0.72
C VAL A 169 -16.57 13.26 1.75
N SER A 170 -17.02 14.45 1.32
CA SER A 170 -17.51 15.51 2.21
C SER A 170 -16.47 15.98 3.24
N GLY A 171 -15.22 16.14 2.81
CA GLY A 171 -14.12 16.64 3.63
C GLY A 171 -13.52 15.61 4.58
N ALA A 172 -13.92 14.33 4.49
CA ALA A 172 -13.36 13.25 5.29
C ALA A 172 -11.84 13.09 5.05
N ARG A 173 -11.13 12.70 6.10
CA ARG A 173 -9.68 12.54 6.13
C ARG A 173 -9.23 11.30 6.93
N PRO A 174 -9.88 10.13 6.81
CA PRO A 174 -9.45 8.96 7.58
C PRO A 174 -8.06 8.47 7.15
N ARG A 175 -7.39 7.76 8.04
CA ARG A 175 -6.16 7.01 7.73
C ARG A 175 -6.48 5.54 7.54
N ILE A 176 -5.96 4.94 6.47
CA ILE A 176 -6.06 3.51 6.21
C ILE A 176 -4.64 2.97 6.10
N GLU A 177 -4.29 2.03 6.97
CA GLU A 177 -2.92 1.57 7.14
C GLU A 177 -2.86 0.03 7.11
N ASP A 178 -1.76 -0.57 6.64
CA ASP A 178 -1.48 -2.02 6.74
C ASP A 178 -2.67 -2.92 6.33
N SER A 179 -3.37 -2.56 5.25
CA SER A 179 -4.66 -3.15 4.90
C SER A 179 -4.70 -3.63 3.45
N ILE A 180 -5.67 -4.48 3.13
CA ILE A 180 -5.93 -4.97 1.78
C ILE A 180 -7.34 -4.56 1.37
N VAL A 181 -7.49 -3.94 0.21
CA VAL A 181 -8.79 -3.61 -0.38
C VAL A 181 -8.87 -4.33 -1.72
N ARG A 182 -9.68 -5.38 -1.79
CA ARG A 182 -9.67 -6.28 -2.95
C ARG A 182 -11.04 -6.79 -3.34
N ASP A 183 -11.15 -7.21 -4.59
CA ASP A 183 -12.35 -7.86 -5.12
C ASP A 183 -13.63 -7.01 -4.90
N ASN A 184 -13.48 -5.68 -4.99
CA ASN A 184 -14.60 -4.75 -4.91
C ASN A 184 -14.97 -4.23 -6.29
N ARG A 185 -16.25 -3.97 -6.49
CA ARG A 185 -16.80 -3.56 -7.77
C ARG A 185 -17.71 -2.36 -7.66
N CYS A 186 -17.71 -1.51 -8.68
CA CYS A 186 -18.80 -0.57 -8.90
C CYS A 186 -19.12 -0.43 -10.40
N VAL A 187 -20.20 0.30 -10.72
CA VAL A 187 -20.64 0.49 -12.11
C VAL A 187 -20.32 1.87 -12.68
N PHE A 188 -19.78 2.79 -11.87
CA PHE A 188 -19.45 4.15 -12.31
C PHE A 188 -18.06 4.62 -11.87
N GLY A 189 -17.75 4.61 -10.56
CA GLY A 189 -16.51 5.18 -10.00
C GLY A 189 -15.35 4.18 -9.82
N GLY A 190 -14.61 4.36 -8.72
CA GLY A 190 -13.53 3.49 -8.26
C GLY A 190 -14.04 2.20 -7.63
N GLY A 191 -13.56 1.04 -8.08
CA GLY A 191 -13.92 -0.26 -7.51
C GLY A 191 -13.46 -0.38 -6.05
N ALA A 192 -12.20 -0.05 -5.79
CA ALA A 192 -11.62 -0.06 -4.45
C ALA A 192 -12.13 1.11 -3.62
N CYS A 193 -12.06 2.33 -4.16
CA CYS A 193 -12.42 3.53 -3.44
C CYS A 193 -12.96 4.64 -4.36
N TYR A 194 -14.02 5.32 -3.92
CA TYR A 194 -14.42 6.61 -4.47
C TYR A 194 -14.10 7.74 -3.48
N ILE A 195 -13.41 8.78 -3.97
CA ILE A 195 -13.04 9.95 -3.18
C ILE A 195 -13.66 11.19 -3.81
N ALA A 196 -14.41 11.98 -3.03
CA ALA A 196 -14.96 13.25 -3.50
C ALA A 196 -14.85 14.38 -2.48
N ASN A 197 -14.09 15.43 -2.84
CA ASN A 197 -13.83 16.59 -1.98
C ASN A 197 -13.33 16.17 -0.58
N ALA A 198 -12.32 15.30 -0.52
CA ALA A 198 -11.83 14.66 0.69
C ALA A 198 -10.30 14.43 0.62
N SER A 199 -9.67 14.18 1.77
CA SER A 199 -8.21 14.04 1.90
C SER A 199 -7.81 12.85 2.80
N PRO A 200 -8.19 11.61 2.46
CA PRO A 200 -7.67 10.43 3.16
C PRO A 200 -6.18 10.19 2.89
N SER A 201 -5.54 9.47 3.81
CA SER A 201 -4.19 8.92 3.61
C SER A 201 -4.22 7.39 3.61
N PHE A 202 -3.37 6.79 2.78
CA PHE A 202 -3.19 5.35 2.64
C PHE A 202 -1.71 5.01 2.81
N THR A 203 -1.39 4.15 3.76
CA THR A 203 -0.01 3.73 4.03
C THR A 203 0.09 2.21 4.08
N ARG A 204 0.98 1.62 3.25
CA ARG A 204 1.15 0.16 3.16
C ARG A 204 -0.17 -0.58 2.87
N VAL A 205 -0.96 -0.01 1.96
CA VAL A 205 -2.24 -0.59 1.52
C VAL A 205 -2.10 -1.28 0.17
N ARG A 206 -2.69 -2.47 0.04
CA ARG A 206 -2.77 -3.22 -1.23
C ARG A 206 -4.17 -3.09 -1.83
N PHE A 207 -4.26 -2.56 -3.04
CA PHE A 207 -5.48 -2.43 -3.83
C PHE A 207 -5.45 -3.45 -4.96
N GLU A 208 -6.21 -4.53 -4.84
CA GLU A 208 -6.04 -5.71 -5.70
C GLU A 208 -7.33 -6.14 -6.40
N SER A 209 -7.25 -6.42 -7.70
CA SER A 209 -8.37 -7.02 -8.45
C SER A 209 -9.70 -6.26 -8.30
N ASN A 210 -9.65 -4.95 -8.06
CA ASN A 210 -10.85 -4.14 -7.97
C ASN A 210 -11.30 -3.74 -9.37
N ILE A 211 -12.62 -3.70 -9.55
CA ILE A 211 -13.25 -3.43 -10.83
C ILE A 211 -14.05 -2.13 -10.74
N GLY A 212 -13.50 -1.08 -11.34
CA GLY A 212 -14.19 0.16 -11.60
C GLY A 212 -15.14 0.01 -12.79
N GLY A 213 -16.18 0.82 -12.80
CA GLY A 213 -17.11 0.85 -13.93
C GLY A 213 -16.56 1.69 -15.07
N SER A 214 -16.80 2.99 -14.98
CA SER A 214 -16.50 3.96 -16.03
C SER A 214 -15.19 4.72 -15.84
N PHE A 215 -14.61 4.71 -14.63
CA PHE A 215 -13.51 5.59 -14.25
C PHE A 215 -12.26 4.82 -13.85
N GLY A 216 -11.77 4.93 -12.60
CA GLY A 216 -10.61 4.18 -12.13
C GLY A 216 -10.95 2.78 -11.63
N GLY A 217 -10.10 1.78 -11.86
CA GLY A 217 -10.32 0.43 -11.37
C GLY A 217 -10.19 0.32 -9.86
N ALA A 218 -9.11 0.88 -9.32
CA ALA A 218 -8.96 1.07 -7.89
C ALA A 218 -9.65 2.36 -7.43
N PHE A 219 -9.21 3.52 -7.93
CA PHE A 219 -9.63 4.82 -7.41
C PHE A 219 -10.26 5.73 -8.45
N ASP A 220 -11.37 6.36 -8.09
CA ASP A 220 -11.89 7.56 -8.77
C ASP A 220 -11.81 8.72 -7.77
N ILE A 221 -10.89 9.65 -8.04
CA ILE A 221 -10.60 10.83 -7.22
C ILE A 221 -11.20 12.05 -7.89
N PHE A 222 -12.19 12.65 -7.24
CA PHE A 222 -12.91 13.82 -7.74
C PHE A 222 -12.82 15.02 -6.79
N SER A 223 -12.60 16.21 -7.35
CA SER A 223 -12.83 17.46 -6.63
C SER A 223 -13.56 18.50 -7.48
N SER A 224 -14.44 19.26 -6.84
CA SER A 224 -15.15 20.39 -7.42
C SER A 224 -14.64 21.75 -6.93
N GLY A 225 -13.39 21.83 -6.46
CA GLY A 225 -12.73 23.07 -6.07
C GLY A 225 -12.29 23.16 -4.61
N VAL A 226 -12.67 22.18 -3.76
CA VAL A 226 -12.10 22.04 -2.42
C VAL A 226 -10.82 21.22 -2.54
N GLY A 227 -9.70 21.72 -2.01
CA GLY A 227 -8.43 20.98 -2.04
C GLY A 227 -8.62 19.55 -1.53
N SER A 228 -8.35 18.58 -2.40
CA SER A 228 -8.41 17.16 -2.10
C SER A 228 -6.99 16.63 -2.20
N ASP A 229 -6.25 16.77 -1.11
CA ASP A 229 -4.88 16.26 -0.99
C ASP A 229 -4.94 14.78 -0.55
N ILE A 230 -4.91 13.86 -1.50
CA ILE A 230 -4.86 12.42 -1.24
C ILE A 230 -3.39 11.99 -1.18
N GLU A 231 -3.04 11.19 -0.19
CA GLU A 231 -1.69 10.66 0.00
C GLU A 231 -1.67 9.13 -0.04
N PHE A 232 -0.75 8.59 -0.84
CA PHE A 232 -0.43 7.17 -0.91
C PHE A 232 1.05 6.98 -0.62
N GLU A 233 1.36 6.14 0.37
CA GLU A 233 2.72 5.79 0.75
C GLU A 233 2.86 4.27 0.82
N ALA A 234 3.90 3.73 0.19
CA ALA A 234 4.17 2.29 0.17
C ALA A 234 2.96 1.43 -0.29
N CYS A 235 2.12 2.00 -1.15
CA CYS A 235 0.89 1.35 -1.61
C CYS A 235 1.11 0.54 -2.90
N ARG A 236 0.33 -0.53 -3.06
CA ARG A 236 0.38 -1.40 -4.25
C ARG A 236 -0.97 -1.40 -4.94
N PHE A 237 -1.01 -1.08 -6.23
CA PHE A 237 -2.18 -1.14 -7.10
C PHE A 237 -1.96 -2.27 -8.10
N ILE A 238 -2.60 -3.42 -7.87
CA ILE A 238 -2.31 -4.66 -8.60
C ILE A 238 -3.57 -5.20 -9.28
N GLY A 239 -3.49 -5.43 -10.59
CA GLY A 239 -4.55 -6.15 -11.30
C GLY A 239 -5.92 -5.46 -11.28
N ASN A 240 -5.98 -4.15 -11.04
CA ASN A 240 -7.24 -3.41 -11.05
C ASN A 240 -7.67 -3.13 -12.50
N SER A 241 -8.97 -3.01 -12.73
CA SER A 241 -9.50 -2.77 -14.07
C SER A 241 -10.68 -1.83 -14.12
N ALA A 242 -10.78 -1.02 -15.17
CA ALA A 242 -11.96 -0.20 -15.45
C ALA A 242 -12.02 0.22 -16.93
N ALA A 243 -13.09 0.95 -17.30
CA ALA A 243 -13.21 1.46 -18.64
C ALA A 243 -12.25 2.62 -18.95
N ARG A 244 -11.90 3.49 -17.98
CA ARG A 244 -11.05 4.65 -18.26
C ARG A 244 -9.65 4.42 -17.78
N ALA A 245 -9.41 4.34 -16.47
CA ALA A 245 -8.08 4.13 -15.89
C ALA A 245 -8.01 2.81 -15.14
N GLY A 246 -7.02 1.95 -15.39
CA GLY A 246 -6.99 0.63 -14.76
C GLY A 246 -6.72 0.72 -13.26
N GLY A 247 -5.78 1.56 -12.85
CA GLY A 247 -5.49 1.83 -11.43
C GLY A 247 -6.26 3.03 -10.89
N VAL A 248 -5.73 4.23 -11.11
CA VAL A 248 -6.19 5.47 -10.47
C VAL A 248 -6.63 6.50 -11.50
N GLU A 249 -7.82 7.07 -11.32
CA GLU A 249 -8.24 8.30 -12.00
C GLU A 249 -8.20 9.50 -11.05
N VAL A 250 -7.65 10.62 -11.53
CA VAL A 250 -7.69 11.92 -10.88
C VAL A 250 -8.38 12.93 -11.80
N PHE A 251 -9.51 13.48 -11.35
CA PHE A 251 -10.36 14.34 -12.16
C PHE A 251 -10.97 15.50 -11.36
N GLY A 252 -11.17 16.63 -12.04
CA GLY A 252 -11.83 17.80 -11.47
C GLY A 252 -10.86 18.89 -11.00
N THR A 253 -11.40 19.95 -10.38
CA THR A 253 -10.62 21.15 -10.02
C THR A 253 -10.02 20.98 -8.63
N ASN A 254 -8.70 21.12 -8.51
CA ASN A 254 -7.94 20.92 -7.26
C ASN A 254 -8.02 19.49 -6.71
N ALA A 255 -8.19 18.50 -7.60
CA ALA A 255 -7.99 17.10 -7.26
C ALA A 255 -6.49 16.77 -7.40
N THR A 256 -5.86 16.41 -6.29
CA THR A 256 -4.42 16.12 -6.24
C THR A 256 -4.18 14.75 -5.59
N ALA A 257 -3.24 14.00 -6.13
CA ALA A 257 -2.79 12.76 -5.52
C ALA A 257 -1.26 12.75 -5.45
N THR A 258 -0.73 12.54 -4.25
CA THR A 258 0.71 12.35 -4.01
C THR A 258 0.96 10.87 -3.74
N LEU A 259 1.88 10.28 -4.49
CA LEU A 259 2.24 8.88 -4.42
C LEU A 259 3.74 8.78 -4.16
N VAL A 260 4.11 8.12 -3.08
CA VAL A 260 5.48 7.91 -2.63
C VAL A 260 5.72 6.43 -2.44
N ASN A 261 6.78 5.90 -3.06
CA ASN A 261 7.15 4.48 -2.92
C ASN A 261 6.00 3.55 -3.31
N CYS A 262 5.25 3.89 -4.35
CA CYS A 262 4.07 3.12 -4.77
C CYS A 262 4.36 2.26 -5.99
N LEU A 263 3.66 1.12 -6.08
CA LEU A 263 3.72 0.19 -7.20
C LEU A 263 2.38 0.15 -7.95
N PHE A 264 2.42 0.33 -9.27
CA PHE A 264 1.31 0.02 -10.18
C PHE A 264 1.70 -1.16 -11.06
N LEU A 265 1.06 -2.31 -10.85
CA LEU A 265 1.37 -3.55 -11.54
C LEU A 265 0.13 -4.14 -12.22
N ALA A 266 0.23 -4.46 -13.50
CA ALA A 266 -0.77 -5.24 -14.23
C ALA A 266 -2.20 -4.65 -14.18
N ASN A 267 -2.34 -3.33 -14.02
CA ASN A 267 -3.65 -2.68 -14.10
C ASN A 267 -4.07 -2.53 -15.56
N THR A 268 -5.36 -2.68 -15.83
CA THR A 268 -5.88 -2.75 -17.21
C THR A 268 -7.03 -1.78 -17.44
N ALA A 269 -7.02 -1.10 -18.58
CA ALA A 269 -8.11 -0.23 -19.00
C ALA A 269 -8.63 -0.61 -20.40
N THR A 270 -9.90 -0.31 -20.68
CA THR A 270 -10.36 -0.30 -22.09
C THR A 270 -10.26 1.10 -22.72
N GLY A 271 -9.88 2.11 -21.94
CA GLY A 271 -9.82 3.52 -22.29
C GLY A 271 -8.40 4.07 -22.25
N ASN A 272 -8.09 4.95 -21.29
CA ASN A 272 -6.83 5.69 -21.27
C ASN A 272 -6.12 5.55 -19.92
N GLY A 273 -4.82 5.23 -19.92
CA GLY A 273 -4.06 5.07 -18.68
C GLY A 273 -4.32 3.71 -18.04
N GLY A 274 -3.60 2.68 -18.46
CA GLY A 274 -3.65 1.37 -17.79
C GLY A 274 -3.31 1.49 -16.31
N ALA A 275 -2.26 2.24 -15.95
CA ALA A 275 -1.91 2.51 -14.56
C ALA A 275 -2.72 3.69 -13.98
N MET A 276 -2.63 4.84 -14.63
CA MET A 276 -3.19 6.09 -14.09
C MET A 276 -3.65 7.02 -15.21
N TYR A 277 -4.76 7.70 -14.95
CA TYR A 277 -5.23 8.80 -15.78
C TYR A 277 -5.51 10.05 -14.94
N VAL A 278 -4.78 11.12 -15.26
CA VAL A 278 -5.03 12.47 -14.75
C VAL A 278 -5.65 13.32 -15.86
N ALA A 279 -6.84 13.84 -15.60
CA ALA A 279 -7.64 14.57 -16.57
C ALA A 279 -8.11 15.94 -16.06
N SER A 280 -8.44 16.82 -17.02
CA SER A 280 -8.98 18.16 -16.77
C SER A 280 -8.09 19.01 -15.85
N ASN A 281 -8.58 19.42 -14.68
CA ASN A 281 -7.84 20.30 -13.76
C ASN A 281 -7.15 19.52 -12.62
N GLY A 282 -7.09 18.19 -12.71
CA GLY A 282 -6.38 17.35 -11.74
C GLY A 282 -4.87 17.36 -11.97
N SER A 283 -4.10 17.07 -10.94
CA SER A 283 -2.66 16.84 -11.03
C SER A 283 -2.23 15.69 -10.12
N THR A 284 -1.03 15.17 -10.36
CA THR A 284 -0.42 14.16 -9.49
C THR A 284 1.06 14.42 -9.26
N THR A 285 1.59 13.88 -8.17
CA THR A 285 3.01 13.81 -7.88
C THR A 285 3.39 12.37 -7.58
N LEU A 286 4.25 11.78 -8.41
CA LEU A 286 4.84 10.47 -8.20
C LEU A 286 6.31 10.65 -7.83
N LYS A 287 6.75 10.01 -6.74
CA LYS A 287 8.12 10.06 -6.25
C LYS A 287 8.55 8.68 -5.80
N GLY A 288 9.66 8.17 -6.34
CA GLY A 288 10.11 6.83 -5.98
C GLY A 288 9.07 5.78 -6.36
N CYS A 289 8.41 5.85 -7.51
CA CYS A 289 7.35 4.90 -7.85
C CYS A 289 7.80 3.90 -8.91
N THR A 290 7.16 2.74 -8.96
CA THR A 290 7.36 1.75 -10.04
C THR A 290 6.02 1.52 -10.74
N VAL A 291 5.98 1.79 -12.05
CA VAL A 291 4.77 1.69 -12.89
C VAL A 291 5.05 0.72 -14.02
N VAL A 292 4.52 -0.49 -13.91
CA VAL A 292 5.00 -1.60 -14.73
C VAL A 292 3.92 -2.58 -15.16
N GLY A 293 4.00 -3.07 -16.41
CA GLY A 293 3.11 -4.11 -16.91
C GLY A 293 1.64 -3.69 -17.03
N ASN A 294 1.32 -2.39 -16.99
CA ASN A 294 -0.05 -1.91 -17.10
C ASN A 294 -0.44 -1.78 -18.58
N SER A 295 -1.70 -2.07 -18.90
CA SER A 295 -2.15 -2.10 -20.29
C SER A 295 -3.45 -1.34 -20.50
N THR A 296 -3.66 -0.86 -21.72
CA THR A 296 -4.93 -0.31 -22.15
C THR A 296 -5.25 -0.68 -23.59
N THR A 297 -6.53 -0.69 -23.98
CA THR A 297 -6.91 -0.76 -25.41
C THR A 297 -7.04 0.61 -26.08
N GLY A 298 -7.00 1.71 -25.34
CA GLY A 298 -6.93 3.07 -25.88
C GLY A 298 -5.52 3.66 -25.73
N ASN A 299 -5.39 4.84 -25.13
CA ASN A 299 -4.11 5.58 -25.14
C ASN A 299 -3.33 5.43 -23.84
N THR A 300 -2.05 5.08 -23.95
CA THR A 300 -1.06 5.02 -22.86
C THR A 300 -1.35 3.97 -21.80
N GLY A 301 -0.56 2.90 -21.80
CA GLY A 301 -0.62 1.84 -20.78
C GLY A 301 -0.18 2.32 -19.40
N GLY A 302 0.81 3.21 -19.33
CA GLY A 302 1.33 3.72 -18.07
C GLY A 302 0.54 4.93 -17.57
N LEU A 303 1.20 6.09 -17.58
CA LEU A 303 0.73 7.35 -17.00
C LEU A 303 0.15 8.28 -18.08
N HIS A 304 -1.17 8.39 -18.12
CA HIS A 304 -1.87 9.34 -18.98
C HIS A 304 -2.08 10.67 -18.23
N LEU A 305 -1.20 11.64 -18.39
CA LEU A 305 -1.09 12.88 -17.61
C LEU A 305 -1.49 14.12 -18.43
N THR A 306 -2.76 14.19 -18.84
CA THR A 306 -3.29 15.30 -19.68
C THR A 306 -4.02 16.38 -18.90
N GLY A 307 -3.97 16.34 -17.57
CA GLY A 307 -4.54 17.35 -16.70
C GLY A 307 -3.66 18.59 -16.54
N GLN A 308 -3.61 19.12 -15.33
CA GLN A 308 -2.63 20.13 -14.93
C GLN A 308 -1.22 19.51 -14.83
N PRO A 309 -0.15 20.33 -14.87
CA PRO A 309 1.21 19.87 -14.71
C PRO A 309 1.35 18.91 -13.53
N SER A 310 1.87 17.72 -13.82
CA SER A 310 2.16 16.68 -12.83
C SER A 310 3.67 16.57 -12.62
N VAL A 311 4.08 15.90 -11.55
CA VAL A 311 5.49 15.69 -11.20
C VAL A 311 5.76 14.20 -11.15
N VAL A 312 6.84 13.75 -11.78
CA VAL A 312 7.27 12.34 -11.79
C VAL A 312 8.77 12.30 -11.56
N HIS A 313 9.20 11.87 -10.37
CA HIS A 313 10.61 11.85 -9.98
C HIS A 313 11.03 10.48 -9.44
N ASN A 314 12.31 10.12 -9.60
CA ASN A 314 12.88 8.86 -9.07
C ASN A 314 12.02 7.63 -9.44
N THR A 315 11.39 7.63 -10.62
CA THR A 315 10.31 6.68 -10.95
C THR A 315 10.71 5.79 -12.12
N ILE A 316 10.40 4.50 -12.04
CA ILE A 316 10.52 3.57 -13.17
C ILE A 316 9.16 3.43 -13.85
N VAL A 317 9.11 3.61 -15.17
CA VAL A 317 7.92 3.39 -16.01
C VAL A 317 8.28 2.47 -17.17
N TRP A 318 7.89 1.20 -17.07
CA TRP A 318 8.42 0.14 -17.94
C TRP A 318 7.36 -0.90 -18.33
N HIS A 319 7.45 -1.48 -19.53
CA HIS A 319 6.56 -2.54 -20.02
C HIS A 319 5.06 -2.21 -19.93
N ASN A 320 4.70 -0.94 -20.02
CA ASN A 320 3.30 -0.55 -20.15
C ASN A 320 2.89 -0.48 -21.63
N THR A 321 1.70 -0.98 -21.96
CA THR A 321 1.27 -1.18 -23.35
C THR A 321 -0.06 -0.52 -23.67
N ASP A 322 -0.23 -0.06 -24.90
CA ASP A 322 -1.50 0.45 -25.43
C ASP A 322 -2.19 -0.53 -26.40
N GLY A 323 -3.30 -0.09 -27.01
CA GLY A 323 -4.14 -0.94 -27.85
C GLY A 323 -3.46 -1.45 -29.13
N ASP A 324 -2.38 -0.80 -29.56
CA ASP A 324 -1.56 -1.23 -30.71
C ASP A 324 -0.44 -2.20 -30.29
N GLY A 325 -0.34 -2.51 -28.99
CA GLY A 325 0.72 -3.33 -28.42
C GLY A 325 2.07 -2.60 -28.34
N GLY A 326 2.10 -1.28 -28.56
CA GLY A 326 3.29 -0.47 -28.47
C GLY A 326 3.65 -0.13 -27.02
N PHE A 327 4.93 0.13 -26.78
CA PHE A 327 5.40 0.70 -25.51
C PHE A 327 4.80 2.10 -25.34
N SER A 328 4.07 2.29 -24.24
CA SER A 328 3.23 3.46 -24.05
C SER A 328 3.27 3.90 -22.59
N GLN A 329 4.40 4.50 -22.21
CA GLN A 329 4.78 4.76 -20.83
C GLN A 329 4.11 6.01 -20.25
N ILE A 330 4.32 7.16 -20.86
CA ILE A 330 3.85 8.44 -20.34
C ILE A 330 3.34 9.31 -21.49
N LEU A 331 2.17 9.91 -21.31
CA LEU A 331 1.64 10.95 -22.19
C LEU A 331 1.28 12.19 -21.36
N GLY A 332 1.93 13.33 -21.61
CA GLY A 332 1.63 14.59 -20.93
C GLY A 332 2.53 15.74 -21.39
N GLY A 333 1.96 16.92 -21.66
CA GLY A 333 2.67 18.02 -22.32
C GLY A 333 3.41 19.00 -21.40
N SER A 334 3.16 18.96 -20.09
CA SER A 334 3.68 19.94 -19.11
C SER A 334 4.20 19.30 -17.81
N THR A 335 4.43 18.00 -17.81
CA THR A 335 4.91 17.23 -16.65
C THR A 335 6.39 17.48 -16.38
N ALA A 336 6.76 17.67 -15.12
CA ALA A 336 8.15 17.68 -14.69
C ALA A 336 8.62 16.24 -14.45
N ILE A 337 9.50 15.74 -15.33
CA ILE A 337 10.04 14.38 -15.27
C ILE A 337 11.55 14.46 -15.03
N LYS A 338 12.05 13.82 -13.97
CA LYS A 338 13.48 13.83 -13.61
C LYS A 338 13.89 12.55 -12.90
N TYR A 339 15.12 12.08 -13.10
CA TYR A 339 15.66 10.86 -12.47
C TYR A 339 14.68 9.70 -12.65
N CYS A 340 14.25 9.45 -13.90
CA CYS A 340 13.29 8.39 -14.21
C CYS A 340 13.88 7.41 -15.22
N ASN A 341 13.55 6.13 -15.09
CA ASN A 341 13.86 5.11 -16.08
C ASN A 341 12.59 4.80 -16.89
N ILE A 342 12.57 5.17 -18.17
CA ILE A 342 11.37 5.19 -19.01
C ILE A 342 11.67 4.43 -20.30
N GLU A 343 10.94 3.34 -20.55
CA GLU A 343 11.08 2.53 -21.76
C GLU A 343 10.74 3.33 -23.03
N GLY A 344 11.68 3.39 -23.98
CA GLY A 344 11.57 4.22 -25.19
C GLY A 344 11.93 5.69 -24.98
N GLY A 345 12.39 6.04 -23.77
CA GLY A 345 12.90 7.36 -23.40
C GLY A 345 11.84 8.43 -23.21
N TRP A 346 12.30 9.63 -22.83
CA TRP A 346 11.45 10.81 -22.66
C TRP A 346 11.94 11.97 -23.54
N ALA A 347 11.11 12.37 -24.50
CA ALA A 347 11.42 13.49 -25.40
C ALA A 347 10.90 14.86 -24.91
N GLY A 348 10.19 14.89 -23.77
CA GLY A 348 9.59 16.10 -23.20
C GLY A 348 10.57 16.93 -22.38
N ALA A 349 10.04 17.94 -21.68
CA ALA A 349 10.84 18.73 -20.73
C ALA A 349 11.26 17.85 -19.52
N GLY A 350 12.53 17.89 -19.18
CA GLY A 350 13.13 16.99 -18.19
C GLY A 350 14.50 16.54 -18.67
N THR A 351 15.53 16.76 -17.87
CA THR A 351 16.86 16.18 -18.05
C THR A 351 17.02 15.05 -17.04
N ASP A 352 17.97 14.14 -17.25
CA ASP A 352 18.28 13.06 -16.31
C ASP A 352 17.24 11.92 -16.33
N THR A 353 16.91 11.43 -17.53
CA THR A 353 16.12 10.20 -17.72
C THR A 353 16.95 9.12 -18.39
N ILE A 354 16.69 7.87 -18.04
CA ILE A 354 17.36 6.68 -18.57
C ILE A 354 16.36 5.91 -19.43
N ASP A 355 16.83 5.33 -20.53
CA ASP A 355 16.09 4.37 -21.36
C ASP A 355 16.94 3.10 -21.48
N ALA A 356 16.88 2.27 -20.44
CA ALA A 356 17.59 1.00 -20.37
C ALA A 356 16.85 0.04 -19.44
N ALA A 357 16.84 -1.24 -19.79
CA ALA A 357 16.08 -2.25 -19.05
C ALA A 357 16.43 -2.21 -17.54
N PRO A 358 15.43 -2.08 -16.65
CA PRO A 358 15.65 -1.97 -15.20
C PRO A 358 16.07 -3.29 -14.54
N LEU A 359 16.16 -4.39 -15.29
CA LEU A 359 16.57 -5.71 -14.80
C LEU A 359 15.79 -6.15 -13.55
N PHE A 360 14.47 -6.23 -13.65
CA PHE A 360 13.64 -6.73 -12.54
C PHE A 360 13.86 -8.22 -12.28
N ALA A 361 13.77 -8.63 -11.01
CA ALA A 361 13.92 -10.02 -10.57
C ALA A 361 12.91 -10.98 -11.25
N ASP A 362 11.61 -10.71 -11.11
CA ASP A 362 10.55 -11.46 -11.77
C ASP A 362 9.26 -10.65 -11.87
N MET A 363 9.15 -9.85 -12.92
CA MET A 363 7.96 -9.04 -13.20
C MET A 363 6.67 -9.88 -13.30
N ALA A 364 6.75 -11.13 -13.75
CA ALA A 364 5.57 -11.95 -13.99
C ALA A 364 4.92 -12.41 -12.67
N SER A 365 5.72 -12.65 -11.62
CA SER A 365 5.22 -12.89 -10.26
C SER A 365 4.94 -11.62 -9.46
N GLY A 366 5.35 -10.46 -10.00
CA GLY A 366 5.21 -9.15 -9.37
C GLY A 366 6.39 -8.73 -8.50
N ASP A 367 7.50 -9.48 -8.56
CA ASP A 367 8.77 -9.11 -7.96
C ASP A 367 9.52 -8.13 -8.87
N VAL A 368 9.45 -6.85 -8.50
CA VAL A 368 10.03 -5.73 -9.24
C VAL A 368 11.25 -5.15 -8.55
N ASN A 369 11.90 -5.93 -7.67
CA ASN A 369 13.21 -5.59 -7.15
C ASN A 369 14.22 -5.54 -8.29
N LEU A 370 15.14 -4.57 -8.22
CA LEU A 370 16.22 -4.44 -9.21
C LEU A 370 17.26 -5.53 -8.98
N LEU A 371 17.80 -6.10 -10.06
CA LEU A 371 18.92 -7.02 -10.03
C LEU A 371 20.25 -6.31 -10.29
N ASP A 372 21.35 -7.00 -9.96
CA ASP A 372 22.72 -6.57 -10.19
C ASP A 372 22.93 -6.03 -11.62
N GLY A 373 23.55 -4.86 -11.70
CA GLY A 373 23.82 -4.17 -12.96
C GLY A 373 22.62 -3.40 -13.53
N SER A 374 21.50 -3.31 -12.82
CA SER A 374 20.40 -2.44 -13.23
C SER A 374 20.85 -0.98 -13.34
N PRO A 375 20.42 -0.26 -14.39
CA PRO A 375 20.71 1.16 -14.55
C PRO A 375 19.90 2.04 -13.58
N GLY A 376 18.94 1.46 -12.84
CA GLY A 376 18.13 2.16 -11.84
C GLY A 376 18.78 2.25 -10.46
N ILE A 377 19.84 1.47 -10.22
CA ILE A 377 20.54 1.42 -8.93
C ILE A 377 21.42 2.66 -8.75
N ASP A 378 21.37 3.26 -7.56
CA ASP A 378 22.08 4.49 -7.15
C ASP A 378 21.95 5.61 -8.19
N ALA A 379 20.81 5.65 -8.89
CA ALA A 379 20.59 6.50 -10.06
C ALA A 379 19.54 7.59 -9.83
N GLY A 380 18.86 7.59 -8.69
CA GLY A 380 17.84 8.57 -8.32
C GLY A 380 18.43 9.91 -7.82
N SER A 381 17.57 10.77 -7.28
CA SER A 381 18.01 11.99 -6.60
C SER A 381 17.48 12.11 -5.17
N ASN A 382 18.41 12.20 -4.21
CA ASN A 382 18.13 12.37 -2.79
C ASN A 382 17.34 13.65 -2.51
N SER A 383 17.59 14.72 -3.27
CA SER A 383 16.88 15.99 -3.12
C SER A 383 15.41 15.96 -3.56
N LEU A 384 15.00 14.93 -4.32
CA LEU A 384 13.65 14.78 -4.83
C LEU A 384 12.79 13.81 -3.98
N VAL A 385 13.43 13.07 -3.07
CA VAL A 385 12.76 12.29 -2.02
C VAL A 385 12.04 13.26 -1.05
N PRO A 386 10.75 13.03 -0.73
CA PRO A 386 10.06 13.85 0.27
C PRO A 386 10.75 13.77 1.64
N ALA A 387 10.71 14.88 2.39
CA ALA A 387 11.19 14.88 3.77
C ALA A 387 10.34 13.94 4.63
N GLY A 388 10.99 13.08 5.42
CA GLY A 388 10.34 12.11 6.29
C GLY A 388 10.01 10.77 5.61
N THR A 389 10.39 10.57 4.34
CA THR A 389 10.35 9.25 3.71
C THR A 389 11.57 8.44 4.13
N ASP A 390 11.40 7.64 5.19
CA ASP A 390 12.48 6.85 5.78
C ASP A 390 12.55 5.42 5.25
N SER A 391 11.46 4.92 4.65
CA SER A 391 11.36 3.54 4.15
C SER A 391 10.89 3.44 2.71
N ASP A 392 11.32 2.39 2.02
CA ASP A 392 10.88 2.01 0.68
C ASP A 392 9.54 1.24 0.70
N LEU A 393 9.15 0.65 -0.45
CA LEU A 393 7.90 -0.11 -0.59
C LEU A 393 7.87 -1.42 0.20
N ASP A 394 9.02 -2.05 0.44
CA ASP A 394 9.13 -3.32 1.17
C ASP A 394 9.39 -3.10 2.67
N GLY A 395 9.57 -1.83 3.07
CA GLY A 395 9.74 -1.40 4.46
C GLY A 395 11.20 -1.33 4.89
N GLY A 396 12.14 -1.54 3.97
CA GLY A 396 13.57 -1.29 4.16
C GLY A 396 13.87 0.21 4.16
N PRO A 397 15.08 0.64 4.55
CA PRO A 397 15.46 2.06 4.51
C PRO A 397 15.35 2.64 3.09
N ARG A 398 14.93 3.91 2.95
CA ARG A 398 14.83 4.56 1.63
C ARG A 398 16.17 5.04 1.06
N PHE A 399 17.20 5.11 1.89
CA PHE A 399 18.53 5.58 1.50
C PHE A 399 19.52 4.44 1.78
N VAL A 400 19.74 3.62 0.77
CA VAL A 400 20.63 2.46 0.79
C VAL A 400 21.65 2.66 -0.34
N ASP A 401 22.87 2.19 -0.12
CA ASP A 401 23.95 2.24 -1.12
C ASP A 401 24.13 0.82 -1.65
N ASP A 402 24.17 0.62 -2.96
CA ASP A 402 24.79 -0.57 -3.53
C ASP A 402 26.27 -0.28 -3.85
N PRO A 403 27.23 -0.73 -3.02
CA PRO A 403 28.65 -0.45 -3.26
C PRO A 403 29.18 -1.08 -4.57
N CYS A 404 28.42 -1.97 -5.23
CA CYS A 404 28.76 -2.62 -6.49
C CYS A 404 28.29 -1.83 -7.72
N ALA A 405 27.41 -0.86 -7.54
CA ALA A 405 26.99 0.06 -8.58
C ALA A 405 27.77 1.38 -8.46
N ASP A 406 27.98 2.07 -9.58
CA ASP A 406 28.47 3.44 -9.51
C ASP A 406 27.32 4.35 -9.08
N ASP A 407 27.60 5.28 -8.16
CA ASP A 407 26.74 6.44 -7.87
C ASP A 407 26.50 7.27 -9.14
N ARG A 408 25.38 7.02 -9.82
CA ARG A 408 25.00 7.72 -11.07
C ARG A 408 23.97 8.83 -10.84
N GLY A 409 23.35 8.83 -9.67
CA GLY A 409 22.32 9.75 -9.26
C GLY A 409 22.85 11.06 -8.70
N ALA A 410 21.96 11.83 -8.08
CA ALA A 410 22.28 13.14 -7.52
C ALA A 410 21.99 13.25 -6.03
N GLY A 411 23.04 13.41 -5.24
CA GLY A 411 23.01 13.49 -3.80
C GLY A 411 24.40 13.20 -3.22
N GLY A 412 24.53 13.22 -1.90
CA GLY A 412 25.65 12.53 -1.25
C GLY A 412 25.20 11.11 -0.90
N ALA A 413 26.08 10.13 -1.09
CA ALA A 413 25.83 8.73 -0.77
C ALA A 413 25.34 8.55 0.69
N PRO A 414 24.47 7.57 0.96
CA PRO A 414 23.81 6.65 0.01
C PRO A 414 22.89 7.37 -0.99
N VAL A 415 22.97 7.03 -2.29
CA VAL A 415 22.14 7.62 -3.33
C VAL A 415 20.94 6.73 -3.58
N VAL A 416 19.72 7.29 -3.52
CA VAL A 416 18.51 6.48 -3.71
C VAL A 416 18.42 5.86 -5.10
N ASP A 417 17.83 4.67 -5.17
CA ASP A 417 17.45 4.03 -6.42
C ASP A 417 16.31 4.78 -7.13
N MET A 418 16.20 4.56 -8.44
CA MET A 418 14.95 4.83 -9.14
C MET A 418 13.95 3.71 -8.86
N GLY A 419 12.69 4.06 -8.61
CA GLY A 419 11.64 3.08 -8.33
C GLY A 419 11.22 3.06 -6.87
N ALA A 420 10.31 2.15 -6.56
CA ALA A 420 9.66 2.04 -5.25
C ALA A 420 10.46 1.29 -4.19
N GLN A 421 11.38 0.43 -4.61
CA GLN A 421 12.29 -0.33 -3.75
C GLN A 421 13.71 0.22 -3.86
N GLU A 422 14.47 0.05 -2.79
CA GLU A 422 15.93 0.19 -2.81
C GLU A 422 16.56 -1.21 -2.88
N ARG A 423 17.65 -1.35 -3.64
CA ARG A 423 18.49 -2.54 -3.58
C ARG A 423 19.61 -2.30 -2.59
N ASP A 424 19.62 -3.13 -1.55
CA ASP A 424 20.83 -3.43 -0.80
C ASP A 424 21.41 -4.72 -1.39
N ASP A 425 22.46 -4.60 -2.18
CA ASP A 425 23.31 -5.75 -2.49
C ASP A 425 24.70 -5.38 -2.04
N SER A 426 24.88 -5.26 -0.71
CA SER A 426 26.14 -5.03 0.00
C SER A 426 27.25 -5.96 -0.51
N CYS A 427 27.74 -5.65 -1.72
CA CYS A 427 28.35 -6.53 -2.72
C CYS A 427 28.64 -7.91 -2.17
N LYS A 428 27.94 -8.97 -2.62
CA LYS A 428 28.39 -10.36 -2.42
C LYS A 428 29.91 -10.41 -2.30
N THR A 429 30.41 -10.45 -1.07
CA THR A 429 31.78 -10.86 -0.87
C THR A 429 31.68 -12.31 -1.27
N THR A 430 32.20 -12.66 -2.44
CA THR A 430 32.77 -13.99 -2.61
C THR A 430 33.85 -14.07 -1.55
N CYS A 431 33.45 -14.35 -0.32
CA CYS A 431 34.36 -14.96 0.60
C CYS A 431 34.58 -16.32 -0.03
N VAL A 432 35.78 -16.51 -0.58
CA VAL A 432 36.08 -17.71 -1.37
C VAL A 432 35.81 -18.98 -0.53
N GLY A 433 35.75 -18.88 0.80
CA GLY A 433 35.35 -19.95 1.70
C GLY A 433 33.87 -20.08 2.03
N ASP A 434 32.99 -19.17 1.63
CA ASP A 434 31.53 -19.23 1.84
C ASP A 434 30.88 -19.94 0.64
N THR A 435 30.82 -21.25 0.76
CA THR A 435 30.36 -22.16 -0.29
C THR A 435 28.84 -22.28 -0.37
N ASP A 436 28.12 -21.88 0.68
CA ASP A 436 26.66 -21.95 0.76
C ASP A 436 25.97 -20.58 0.62
N GLY A 437 26.75 -19.50 0.57
CA GLY A 437 26.28 -18.13 0.36
C GLY A 437 25.60 -17.53 1.59
N SER A 438 25.94 -18.01 2.79
CA SER A 438 25.31 -17.60 4.05
C SER A 438 25.81 -16.26 4.60
N GLY A 439 26.87 -15.69 4.01
CA GLY A 439 27.51 -14.47 4.49
C GLY A 439 28.53 -14.71 5.61
N ALA A 440 28.91 -15.96 5.89
CA ALA A 440 29.97 -16.33 6.82
C ALA A 440 30.68 -17.61 6.36
N VAL A 441 31.98 -17.73 6.66
CA VAL A 441 32.72 -18.98 6.49
C VAL A 441 32.71 -19.74 7.81
N ASP A 442 31.94 -20.81 7.87
CA ASP A 442 31.76 -21.59 9.08
C ASP A 442 31.81 -23.11 8.85
N PHE A 443 31.27 -23.86 9.82
CA PHE A 443 31.29 -25.32 9.79
C PHE A 443 30.51 -25.91 8.62
N THR A 444 29.49 -25.21 8.14
CA THR A 444 28.66 -25.64 7.02
C THR A 444 29.47 -25.64 5.73
N ASP A 445 30.32 -24.62 5.53
CA ASP A 445 31.21 -24.55 4.37
C ASP A 445 32.30 -25.61 4.37
N LEU A 446 32.89 -25.84 5.55
CA LEU A 446 33.84 -26.92 5.73
C LEU A 446 33.22 -28.27 5.39
N LEU A 447 31.96 -28.48 5.76
CA LEU A 447 31.26 -29.72 5.45
C LEU A 447 31.02 -29.85 3.94
N THR A 448 30.69 -28.76 3.25
CA THR A 448 30.53 -28.72 1.78
C THR A 448 31.82 -29.18 1.09
N VAL A 449 32.98 -28.60 1.45
CA VAL A 449 34.28 -28.99 0.90
C VAL A 449 34.65 -30.44 1.23
N LEU A 450 34.47 -30.88 2.48
CA LEU A 450 34.78 -32.26 2.86
C LEU A 450 33.86 -33.30 2.20
N SER A 451 32.62 -32.92 1.88
CA SER A 451 31.64 -33.80 1.23
C SER A 451 31.88 -33.97 -0.27
N ALA A 452 32.53 -33.00 -0.90
CA ALA A 452 32.80 -32.96 -2.34
C ALA A 452 34.20 -33.45 -2.74
N TRP A 453 34.97 -34.00 -1.78
CA TRP A 453 36.38 -34.36 -1.96
C TRP A 453 36.65 -35.26 -3.18
N GLY A 454 37.50 -34.78 -4.08
CA GLY A 454 37.82 -35.44 -5.36
C GLY A 454 37.41 -34.63 -6.59
N PRO A 455 37.34 -35.25 -7.78
CA PRO A 455 37.03 -34.55 -9.03
C PRO A 455 35.65 -33.89 -8.97
N CYS A 456 35.60 -32.59 -9.21
CA CYS A 456 34.38 -31.80 -9.04
C CYS A 456 34.32 -30.64 -10.05
N PRO A 457 34.21 -30.92 -11.37
CA PRO A 457 34.30 -29.88 -12.39
C PRO A 457 33.15 -28.88 -12.25
N GLY A 458 33.49 -27.61 -11.99
CA GLY A 458 32.53 -26.51 -11.86
C GLY A 458 31.58 -26.59 -10.67
N CYS A 459 31.96 -27.30 -9.60
CA CYS A 459 31.14 -27.34 -8.39
C CYS A 459 31.54 -26.24 -7.38
N PRO A 460 30.63 -25.79 -6.50
CA PRO A 460 30.90 -24.69 -5.55
C PRO A 460 32.00 -24.97 -4.53
N ALA A 461 32.42 -26.23 -4.36
CA ALA A 461 33.44 -26.64 -3.41
C ALA A 461 34.87 -26.64 -3.99
N ASP A 462 35.01 -26.46 -5.32
CA ASP A 462 36.29 -26.25 -6.01
C ASP A 462 36.57 -24.75 -6.01
N LEU A 463 37.35 -24.33 -5.02
CA LEU A 463 37.57 -22.93 -4.64
C LEU A 463 38.81 -22.34 -5.32
N ASP A 464 39.74 -23.18 -5.80
CA ASP A 464 40.90 -22.74 -6.57
C ASP A 464 40.76 -22.95 -8.10
N GLY A 465 39.70 -23.66 -8.53
CA GLY A 465 39.31 -23.82 -9.93
C GLY A 465 40.18 -24.82 -10.69
N ASP A 466 40.75 -25.82 -10.00
CA ASP A 466 41.58 -26.87 -10.60
C ASP A 466 40.78 -28.13 -11.03
N ASP A 467 39.45 -28.05 -10.99
CA ASP A 467 38.48 -29.12 -11.25
C ASP A 467 38.51 -30.26 -10.21
N THR A 468 39.20 -30.08 -9.08
CA THR A 468 39.34 -31.08 -8.00
C THR A 468 39.23 -30.47 -6.60
N VAL A 469 38.25 -30.92 -5.81
CA VAL A 469 38.19 -30.53 -4.39
C VAL A 469 39.23 -31.31 -3.60
N GLY A 470 40.17 -30.57 -3.01
CA GLY A 470 41.30 -31.14 -2.28
C GLY A 470 41.79 -30.26 -1.14
N PHE A 471 43.07 -30.43 -0.82
CA PHE A 471 43.67 -29.77 0.33
C PHE A 471 43.77 -28.26 0.15
N THR A 472 43.89 -27.77 -1.09
CA THR A 472 43.99 -26.33 -1.37
C THR A 472 42.66 -25.63 -1.09
N ASP A 473 41.53 -26.22 -1.48
CA ASP A 473 40.18 -25.69 -1.19
C ASP A 473 39.89 -25.69 0.31
N LEU A 474 40.31 -26.75 1.01
CA LEU A 474 40.22 -26.80 2.46
C LEU A 474 41.00 -25.65 3.13
N LEU A 475 42.18 -25.30 2.60
CA LEU A 475 42.95 -24.17 3.12
C LEU A 475 42.24 -22.84 2.88
N VAL A 476 41.51 -22.69 1.76
CA VAL A 476 40.72 -21.49 1.48
C VAL A 476 39.66 -21.28 2.57
N VAL A 477 38.84 -22.30 2.87
CA VAL A 477 37.83 -22.25 3.95
C VAL A 477 38.46 -21.95 5.31
N LEU A 478 39.54 -22.67 5.67
CA LEU A 478 40.18 -22.47 6.98
C LEU A 478 40.85 -21.10 7.13
N SER A 479 41.32 -20.51 6.04
CA SER A 479 41.98 -19.20 6.06
C SER A 479 40.99 -18.03 6.15
N ALA A 480 39.73 -18.26 5.75
CA ALA A 480 38.68 -17.27 5.67
C ALA A 480 37.64 -17.36 6.81
N TRP A 481 37.89 -18.21 7.82
CA TRP A 481 36.94 -18.53 8.88
C TRP A 481 36.42 -17.30 9.65
N GLY A 482 35.09 -17.14 9.68
CA GLY A 482 34.42 -16.03 10.35
C GLY A 482 33.38 -15.32 9.48
N PRO A 483 32.76 -14.24 9.98
CA PRO A 483 31.82 -13.44 9.18
C PRO A 483 32.54 -12.83 7.97
N CYS A 484 31.85 -12.78 6.83
CA CYS A 484 32.40 -12.17 5.63
C CYS A 484 32.52 -10.63 5.82
N PRO A 485 33.59 -9.98 5.32
CA PRO A 485 33.82 -8.55 5.48
C PRO A 485 32.77 -7.65 4.82
#